data_AF-A0A947SJE4-F1
#
_entry.id   AF-A0A947SJE4-F1
#
_cell.length_a   1.000
_cell.length_b   1.000
_cell.length_c   1.000
_cell.angle_alpha   90.00
_cell.angle_beta   90.00
_cell.angle_gamma   90.00
#
_symmetry.space_group_name_H-M   'P 1'
#
loop_
_entity.id
_entity.type
_entity.pdbx_description
1 polymer ?
#
loop_
_entity_poly.entity_id
_entity_poly.type
_entity_poly.pdbx_seq_one_letter_code
_entity_poly.pdbx_strand_id
1 'polypeptide(L)' 'MAEEQGIGSKRIDSAMDLFKGVKRIDIHPLSGRGSRGFIITLDRKLSLYFYQNGDSFNYDGFEMGEYDKGDVTIFNKLDL' A
#
# COMPACT_ATOMS: atom_id res chain seq x y z
N MET A 1 13.53 -0.17 -19.45
CA MET A 1 13.62 0.03 -17.99
C MET A 1 12.84 -0.99 -17.16
N ALA A 2 11.51 -1.13 -17.25
CA ALA A 2 10.78 -2.13 -16.45
C ALA A 2 10.72 -3.53 -17.10
N GLU A 3 10.56 -3.60 -18.42
CA GLU A 3 10.63 -4.86 -19.18
C GLU A 3 12.02 -5.49 -19.12
N GLU A 4 13.08 -4.67 -19.11
CA GLU A 4 14.47 -5.09 -18.91
C GLU A 4 14.72 -5.72 -17.53
N GLN A 5 13.84 -5.44 -16.55
CA GLN A 5 13.86 -6.01 -15.21
C GLN A 5 12.88 -7.18 -15.07
N GLY A 6 12.34 -7.70 -16.18
CA GLY A 6 11.41 -8.83 -16.18
C GLY A 6 9.98 -8.47 -15.77
N ILE A 7 9.64 -7.18 -15.65
CA ILE A 7 8.28 -6.73 -15.36
C ILE A 7 7.57 -6.47 -16.68
N GLY A 8 6.68 -7.37 -17.07
CA GLY A 8 5.90 -7.22 -18.30
C GLY A 8 5.00 -5.99 -18.26
N SER A 9 4.92 -5.28 -19.39
CA SER A 9 4.08 -4.07 -19.60
C SER A 9 2.66 -4.21 -19.04
N LYS A 10 1.98 -5.34 -19.26
CA LYS A 10 0.63 -5.60 -18.71
C LYS A 10 0.53 -5.44 -17.20
N ARG A 11 1.57 -5.84 -16.45
CA ARG A 11 1.59 -5.69 -14.97
C ARG A 11 1.73 -4.23 -14.58
N ILE A 12 2.52 -3.48 -15.34
CA ILE A 12 2.69 -2.04 -15.16
C ILE A 12 1.37 -1.34 -15.46
N ASP A 13 0.74 -1.64 -16.59
CA ASP A 13 -0.54 -1.07 -16.99
C ASP A 13 -1.61 -1.34 -15.93
N SER A 14 -1.69 -2.58 -15.44
CA SER A 14 -2.64 -2.95 -14.38
C SER A 14 -2.38 -2.19 -13.08
N ALA A 15 -1.11 -2.00 -12.70
CA ALA A 15 -0.77 -1.20 -11.53
C ALA A 15 -1.14 0.27 -11.75
N MET A 16 -0.83 0.84 -12.92
CA MET A 16 -1.18 2.21 -13.26
C MET A 16 -2.69 2.41 -13.20
N ASP A 17 -3.48 1.48 -13.76
CA ASP A 17 -4.94 1.53 -13.72
C ASP A 17 -5.49 1.44 -12.28
N LEU A 18 -4.86 0.65 -11.40
CA LEU A 18 -5.25 0.57 -9.99
C LEU A 18 -5.10 1.91 -9.26
N PHE A 19 -4.02 2.64 -9.54
CA PHE A 19 -3.74 3.94 -8.89
C PHE A 19 -4.33 5.12 -9.67
N LYS A 20 -4.75 4.93 -10.91
CA LYS A 20 -5.30 5.98 -11.76
C LYS A 20 -6.62 6.49 -11.19
N GLY A 21 -6.67 7.80 -10.92
CA GLY A 21 -7.86 8.45 -10.40
C GLY A 21 -8.06 8.31 -8.88
N VAL A 22 -7.18 7.59 -8.18
CA VAL A 22 -7.12 7.59 -6.72
C VAL A 22 -6.77 8.99 -6.25
N LYS A 23 -7.55 9.53 -5.32
CA LYS A 23 -7.37 10.89 -4.77
C LYS A 23 -6.59 10.88 -3.46
N ARG A 24 -6.61 9.77 -2.72
CA ARG A 24 -5.95 9.62 -1.43
C ARG A 24 -5.31 8.25 -1.29
N ILE A 25 -4.05 8.24 -0.86
CA ILE A 25 -3.30 7.03 -0.55
C ILE A 25 -2.79 7.17 0.88
N ASP A 26 -3.25 6.28 1.76
CA ASP A 26 -2.81 6.20 3.15
C ASP A 26 -1.90 4.97 3.32
N ILE A 27 -0.76 5.10 4.01
CA ILE A 27 0.16 3.98 4.25
C ILE A 27 0.34 3.84 5.75
N HIS A 28 -0.07 2.76 6.40
CA HIS A 28 0.08 2.65 7.85
C HIS A 28 0.68 1.31 8.26
N PRO A 29 1.44 1.25 9.37
CA PRO A 29 1.99 -0.01 9.85
C PRO A 29 0.85 -0.97 10.25
N LEU A 30 1.04 -2.26 9.99
CA LEU A 30 0.21 -3.31 10.55
C LEU A 30 0.36 -3.29 12.07
N SER A 31 -0.72 -3.02 12.78
CA SER A 31 -0.73 -2.92 14.23
C SER A 31 -0.95 -4.31 14.85
N GLY A 32 0.08 -4.86 15.49
CA GLY A 32 0.02 -6.17 16.14
C GLY A 32 1.32 -6.52 16.86
N ARG A 33 1.24 -7.25 17.99
CA ARG A 33 2.43 -7.78 18.66
C ARG A 33 3.05 -8.89 17.79
N GLY A 34 4.18 -8.61 17.15
CA GLY A 34 5.03 -9.60 16.48
C GLY A 34 4.98 -9.60 14.95
N SER A 35 4.02 -8.92 14.33
CA SER A 35 3.94 -8.78 12.87
C SER A 35 4.55 -7.45 12.42
N ARG A 36 5.63 -7.49 11.64
CA ARG A 36 6.11 -6.32 10.90
C ARG A 36 5.44 -6.31 9.52
N GLY A 37 4.82 -5.21 9.16
CA GLY A 37 4.04 -5.09 7.92
C GLY A 37 3.45 -3.69 7.78
N PHE A 38 2.82 -3.43 6.65
CA PHE A 38 2.09 -2.20 6.40
C PHE A 38 0.87 -2.44 5.52
N ILE A 39 -0.03 -1.46 5.50
CA ILE A 39 -1.25 -1.44 4.73
C ILE A 39 -1.21 -0.20 3.84
N ILE A 40 -1.52 -0.36 2.55
CA ILE A 40 -1.79 0.75 1.64
C ILE A 40 -3.29 0.84 1.44
N THR A 41 -3.92 1.96 1.81
CA THR A 41 -5.34 2.19 1.61
C THR A 41 -5.58 3.26 0.55
N LEU A 42 -6.36 2.92 -0.47
CA LEU A 42 -6.74 3.80 -1.58
C LEU A 42 -8.16 4.34 -1.36
N ASP A 43 -8.31 5.66 -1.36
CA ASP A 43 -9.57 6.40 -1.21
C ASP A 43 -10.42 5.96 -0.01
N ARG A 44 -9.79 5.43 1.04
CA ARG A 44 -10.45 4.80 2.21
C ARG A 44 -11.39 3.64 1.84
N LYS A 45 -11.23 3.02 0.66
CA LYS A 45 -12.12 1.98 0.12
C LYS A 45 -11.44 0.64 -0.10
N LEU A 46 -10.16 0.65 -0.48
CA LEU A 46 -9.39 -0.54 -0.78
C LEU A 46 -8.13 -0.54 0.06
N SER A 47 -7.95 -1.55 0.90
CA SER A 47 -6.74 -1.76 1.70
C SER A 47 -5.95 -2.94 1.14
N LEU A 48 -4.65 -2.75 0.93
CA LEU A 48 -3.70 -3.74 0.45
C LEU A 48 -2.72 -4.07 1.58
N TYR A 49 -2.60 -5.33 1.94
CA TYR A 49 -1.83 -5.80 3.09
C TYR A 49 -0.48 -6.34 2.68
N PHE A 50 0.57 -5.94 3.40
CA PHE A 50 1.94 -6.37 3.16
C PHE A 50 2.60 -6.80 4.47
N TYR A 51 3.15 -8.01 4.51
CA TYR A 51 3.84 -8.53 5.68
C TYR A 51 5.32 -8.74 5.40
N GLN A 52 6.15 -8.47 6.39
CA GLN A 52 7.58 -8.68 6.30
C GLN A 52 7.89 -10.18 6.32
N ASN A 53 8.66 -10.61 5.33
CA ASN A 53 9.27 -11.93 5.27
C ASN A 53 10.77 -11.75 5.08
N GLY A 54 11.53 -11.90 6.17
CA GLY A 54 12.97 -11.67 6.17
C GLY A 54 13.33 -10.22 5.86
N ASP A 55 14.00 -9.99 4.74
CA ASP A 55 14.46 -8.69 4.25
C ASP A 55 13.48 -8.01 3.27
N SER A 56 12.33 -8.64 2.99
CA SER A 56 11.35 -8.16 2.01
C SER A 56 9.95 -8.06 2.62
N PHE A 57 9.05 -7.34 1.93
CA PHE A 57 7.61 -7.35 2.22
C PHE A 57 6.87 -8.07 1.11
N ASN A 58 6.01 -9.02 1.48
CA ASN A 58 5.16 -9.75 0.55
C ASN A 58 3.73 -9.25 0.64
N TYR A 59 3.08 -9.17 -0.52
CA TYR A 59 1.64 -8.95 -0.60
C TYR A 59 0.91 -10.15 0.01
N ASP A 60 0.00 -9.87 0.94
CA ASP A 60 -0.73 -10.89 1.71
C ASP A 60 -2.23 -10.91 1.39
N GLY A 61 -2.77 -9.80 0.90
CA GLY A 61 -4.17 -9.75 0.49
C GLY A 61 -4.72 -8.34 0.41
N PHE A 62 -6.04 -8.26 0.21
CA PHE A 62 -6.75 -6.99 0.19
C PHE A 62 -8.08 -7.09 0.94
N GLU A 63 -8.58 -5.94 1.36
CA GLU A 63 -9.90 -5.76 1.92
C GLU A 63 -10.59 -4.59 1.23
N MET A 64 -11.89 -4.73 0.96
CA MET A 64 -12.73 -3.67 0.44
C MET A 64 -13.75 -3.26 1.50
N GLY A 65 -13.87 -1.96 1.74
CA GLY A 65 -14.77 -1.41 2.74
C GLY A 65 -14.40 0.03 3.09
N GLU A 66 -15.37 0.80 3.58
CA GLU A 66 -15.09 2.16 4.04
C GLU A 66 -14.28 2.13 5.34
N TYR A 67 -13.06 2.64 5.29
CA TYR A 67 -12.22 2.79 6.45
C TYR A 67 -12.54 4.10 7.16
N ASP A 68 -13.24 4.01 8.29
CA ASP A 68 -13.70 5.15 9.09
C ASP A 68 -12.58 5.93 9.80
N LYS A 69 -11.36 5.37 9.92
CA LYS A 69 -10.29 5.96 10.73
C LYS A 69 -9.48 7.00 9.95
N GLY A 70 -9.88 8.26 10.12
CA GLY A 70 -8.99 9.38 10.46
C GLY A 70 -8.12 9.97 9.34
N ASP A 71 -7.74 11.23 9.50
CA ASP A 71 -6.75 11.86 8.64
C ASP A 71 -5.35 11.29 8.92
N VAL A 72 -4.73 10.76 7.88
CA VAL A 72 -3.39 10.15 7.98
C VAL A 72 -2.38 11.28 7.88
N THR A 73 -1.94 11.75 9.04
CA THR A 73 -0.90 12.77 9.20
C THR A 73 0.45 12.08 9.46
N ILE A 74 0.95 11.34 8.47
CA ILE A 74 2.24 10.64 8.63
C ILE A 74 3.44 11.57 8.52
N PHE A 75 3.30 12.69 7.81
CA PHE A 75 4.41 13.62 7.58
C PHE A 75 4.34 14.91 8.41
N ASN A 76 3.29 15.14 9.20
CA ASN A 76 3.17 16.38 10.00
C ASN A 76 4.14 16.44 11.21
N LYS A 77 4.86 15.35 11.48
CA LYS A 77 5.85 15.26 12.58
C LYS A 77 7.22 14.81 12.10
N LEU A 78 7.51 14.92 10.80
CA LEU A 78 8.89 14.91 10.36
C LEU A 78 9.45 16.30 10.66
N ASP A 79 10.14 16.43 11.80
CA ASP A 79 11.08 17.53 11.98
C ASP A 79 12.19 17.33 10.92
N LEU A 80 12.26 18.26 9.97
CA LEU A 80 13.33 18.38 8.97
C LEU A 80 14.55 19.08 9.56
#